data_AF-A0A3D0S0M1-F1
#
_entry.id   AF-A0A3D0S0M1-F1
#
_cell.length_a   1.000
_cell.length_b   1.000
_cell.length_c   1.000
_cell.angle_alpha   90.00
_cell.angle_beta   90.00
_cell.angle_gamma   90.00
#
_symmetry.space_group_name_H-M   'P 1'
#
loop_
_entity.id
_entity.type
_entity.pdbx_description
1 polymer ?
#
loop_
_entity_poly.entity_id
_entity_poly.type
_entity_poly.pdbx_seq_one_letter_code
_entity_poly.pdbx_strand_id
1 'polypeptide(L)'
;MSTSRSTSRSTSRRGRPLRTRLRITPSFVLSTFALVAVTSGVGYAAGSLPLHSVGTPQLKNNAVTTAKVKNGTLTANDFAPGALSQGAQGPKGDAGVKGEKGDQGAKGDKGDRG
;
A
#
# COMPACT_ATOMS: atom_id res chain seq x y z
N MET A 1 20.97 -3.46 94.73
CA MET A 1 21.62 -2.27 94.13
C MET A 1 21.74 -2.55 92.63
N SER A 2 20.76 -2.23 91.79
CA SER A 2 20.34 -0.90 91.25
C SER A 2 21.35 -0.25 90.31
N THR A 3 20.80 0.31 89.21
CA THR A 3 21.35 1.21 88.17
C THR A 3 22.05 0.53 86.97
N SER A 4 21.94 0.97 85.70
CA SER A 4 21.10 1.93 84.96
C SER A 4 21.52 1.79 83.46
N ARG A 5 20.61 1.54 82.51
CA ARG A 5 20.13 2.47 81.45
C ARG A 5 21.16 2.89 80.37
N SER A 6 20.77 2.76 79.09
CA SER A 6 20.65 3.87 78.11
C SER A 6 21.26 3.66 76.69
N THR A 7 20.43 4.03 75.69
CA THR A 7 20.69 4.66 74.36
C THR A 7 21.47 3.90 73.27
N SER A 8 20.82 3.46 72.18
CA SER A 8 20.38 4.21 70.98
C SER A 8 21.52 4.81 70.14
N ARG A 9 21.78 4.24 68.94
CA ARG A 9 22.40 4.96 67.82
C ARG A 9 21.80 4.54 66.47
N SER A 10 21.02 5.47 65.93
CA SER A 10 20.65 5.64 64.53
C SER A 10 21.88 5.65 63.61
N THR A 11 21.90 4.78 62.59
CA THR A 11 22.89 4.83 61.51
C THR A 11 22.22 5.31 60.22
N SER A 12 22.37 6.61 60.00
CA SER A 12 22.05 7.34 58.77
C SER A 12 22.72 6.68 57.55
N ARG A 13 21.91 6.09 56.66
CA ARG A 13 22.30 5.72 55.29
C ARG A 13 22.40 6.97 54.43
N ARG A 14 23.60 7.56 54.35
CA ARG A 14 23.92 8.57 53.33
C ARG A 14 24.31 7.87 52.03
N GLY A 15 23.53 8.08 50.98
CA GLY A 15 23.87 7.68 49.61
C GLY A 15 25.20 8.30 49.19
N ARG A 16 26.15 7.47 48.80
CA ARG A 16 27.40 7.91 48.18
C ARG A 16 27.11 8.23 46.71
N PRO A 17 27.33 9.45 46.21
CA PRO A 17 27.31 9.68 44.77
C PRO A 17 28.54 8.97 44.19
N LEU A 18 28.32 7.96 43.36
CA LEU A 18 29.38 7.36 42.55
C LEU A 18 29.82 8.43 41.54
N ARG A 19 30.89 9.15 41.86
CA ARG A 19 31.63 9.95 40.90
C ARG A 19 32.35 8.99 39.97
N THR A 20 31.66 8.54 38.93
CA THR A 20 32.24 7.67 37.91
C THR A 20 33.21 8.49 37.08
N ARG A 21 34.51 8.42 37.41
CA ARG A 21 35.56 8.88 36.50
C ARG A 21 35.56 7.92 35.32
N LEU A 22 35.08 8.37 34.17
CA LEU A 22 35.17 7.65 32.90
C LEU A 22 36.65 7.41 32.60
N ARG A 23 37.11 6.18 32.83
CA ARG A 23 38.44 5.73 32.40
C ARG A 23 38.28 5.30 30.95
N ILE A 24 38.82 6.08 30.02
CA ILE A 24 38.90 5.70 28.62
C ILE A 24 39.85 4.50 28.55
N THR A 25 39.27 3.30 28.52
CA THR A 25 39.98 2.04 28.36
C THR A 25 39.91 1.62 26.90
N PRO A 26 40.92 0.90 26.37
CA PRO A 26 40.88 0.36 25.00
C PRO A 26 39.59 -0.43 24.71
N SER A 27 39.05 -1.11 25.72
CA SER A 27 37.77 -1.84 25.62
C SER A 27 36.57 -0.94 25.37
N PHE A 28 36.51 0.23 26.02
CA PHE A 28 35.41 1.18 25.83
C PHE A 28 35.43 1.77 24.42
N VAL A 29 36.63 2.05 23.89
CA VAL A 29 36.81 2.48 22.49
C VAL A 29 36.29 1.40 21.54
N LEU A 30 36.72 0.15 21.71
CA LEU A 30 36.25 -0.98 20.90
C LEU A 30 34.73 -1.18 21.00
N SER A 31 34.11 -1.04 22.17
CA SER A 31 32.65 -1.12 22.33
C SER A 31 31.92 -0.03 21.57
N THR A 32 32.41 1.22 21.59
CA THR A 32 31.78 2.32 20.84
C THR A 32 31.93 2.13 19.33
N PHE A 33 33.09 1.67 18.84
CA PHE A 33 33.29 1.34 17.43
C PHE A 33 32.41 0.17 16.99
N ALA A 34 32.33 -0.90 17.78
CA ALA A 34 31.45 -2.03 17.50
C ALA A 34 29.97 -1.62 17.46
N LEU A 35 29.55 -0.76 18.39
CA LEU A 35 28.18 -0.24 18.44
C LEU A 35 27.85 0.59 17.19
N VAL A 36 28.77 1.47 16.77
CA VAL A 36 28.64 2.27 15.54
C VAL A 36 28.62 1.38 14.29
N ALA A 37 29.45 0.34 14.23
CA ALA A 37 29.48 -0.60 13.10
C ALA A 37 28.18 -1.43 12.99
N VAL A 38 27.58 -1.81 14.12
CA VAL A 38 26.29 -2.55 14.16
C VAL A 38 25.12 -1.70 13.68
N THR A 39 25.14 -0.40 13.95
CA THR A 39 24.03 0.51 13.59
C THR A 39 24.18 1.18 12.23
N SER A 40 25.35 1.10 11.59
CA SER A 40 25.59 1.74 10.29
C SER A 40 25.02 0.95 9.10
N GLY A 41 24.47 -0.24 9.32
CA GLY A 41 23.79 -1.04 8.29
C GLY A 41 22.34 -0.62 8.04
N VAL A 42 22.11 0.53 7.40
CA VAL A 42 20.76 0.86 6.87
C VAL A 42 20.54 0.18 5.51
N GLY A 43 19.45 -0.58 5.39
CA GLY A 43 19.10 -1.33 4.18
C GLY A 43 18.73 -0.44 3.00
N TYR A 44 19.61 -0.35 2.00
CA TYR A 44 19.37 0.34 0.73
C TYR A 44 18.46 -0.48 -0.17
N ALA A 45 17.14 -0.33 0.01
CA ALA A 45 16.16 -0.78 -0.97
C ALA A 45 14.98 0.19 -1.14
N ALA A 46 14.70 1.04 -0.15
CA ALA A 46 13.53 1.93 -0.18
C ALA A 46 13.82 3.35 -0.72
N GLY A 47 15.09 3.78 -0.81
CA GLY A 47 15.45 5.18 -1.10
C GLY A 47 16.20 5.45 -2.41
N SER A 48 16.57 4.42 -3.18
CA SER A 48 17.55 4.55 -4.27
C SER A 48 17.02 4.19 -5.66
N LEU A 49 15.71 4.12 -5.84
CA LEU A 49 15.10 4.00 -7.15
C LEU A 49 14.51 5.37 -7.53
N PRO A 50 15.08 6.07 -8.52
CA PRO A 50 14.47 7.27 -9.07
C PRO A 50 13.03 6.95 -9.53
N LEU A 51 12.15 7.96 -9.57
CA LEU A 51 10.82 7.79 -10.13
C LEU A 51 10.92 7.14 -11.52
N HIS A 52 10.04 6.19 -11.81
CA HIS A 52 10.00 5.45 -13.08
C HIS A 52 11.24 4.57 -13.40
N SER A 53 12.06 4.22 -12.41
CA SER A 53 13.31 3.47 -12.63
C SER A 53 13.25 1.96 -12.34
N VAL A 54 12.08 1.42 -12.00
CA VAL A 54 11.90 -0.03 -11.86
C VAL A 54 11.65 -0.64 -13.25
N GLY A 55 12.70 -1.19 -13.84
CA GLY A 55 12.64 -1.97 -15.07
C GLY A 55 12.47 -3.47 -14.81
N THR A 56 12.57 -4.26 -15.89
CA THR A 56 12.51 -5.73 -15.81
C THR A 56 13.64 -6.34 -14.98
N PRO A 57 14.89 -5.83 -14.95
CA PRO A 57 15.95 -6.43 -14.13
C PRO A 57 15.68 -6.37 -12.62
N GLN A 58 14.87 -5.40 -12.16
CA GLN A 58 14.49 -5.23 -10.77
C GLN A 58 13.33 -6.15 -10.35
N LEU A 59 12.62 -6.74 -11.31
CA LEU A 59 11.44 -7.58 -11.08
C LEU A 59 11.78 -9.06 -11.34
N LYS A 60 11.80 -9.86 -10.26
CA LYS A 60 11.90 -11.31 -10.37
C LYS A 60 10.59 -11.90 -10.91
N ASN A 61 10.65 -13.10 -11.50
CA ASN A 61 9.45 -13.82 -11.92
C ASN A 61 8.46 -13.97 -10.75
N ASN A 62 7.18 -13.70 -11.00
CA ASN A 62 6.11 -13.70 -10.00
C ASN A 62 6.28 -12.67 -8.86
N ALA A 63 7.12 -11.64 -9.04
CA ALA A 63 7.28 -10.59 -8.04
C ALA A 63 6.02 -9.74 -7.87
N VAL A 64 5.27 -9.50 -8.95
CA VAL A 64 4.01 -8.74 -8.92
C VAL A 64 2.85 -9.74 -8.97
N THR A 65 2.12 -9.85 -7.86
CA THR A 65 0.95 -10.72 -7.72
C THR A 65 -0.31 -9.87 -7.58
N THR A 66 -1.48 -10.49 -7.72
CA THR A 66 -2.78 -9.81 -7.62
C THR A 66 -2.95 -9.05 -6.29
N ALA A 67 -2.43 -9.60 -5.19
CA ALA A 67 -2.46 -8.95 -3.88
C ALA A 67 -1.67 -7.63 -3.81
N LYS A 68 -0.73 -7.40 -4.74
CA LYS A 68 0.10 -6.19 -4.82
C LYS A 68 -0.49 -5.13 -5.75
N VAL A 69 -1.54 -5.47 -6.48
CA VAL A 69 -2.22 -4.57 -7.42
C VAL A 69 -3.51 -4.10 -6.78
N LYS A 70 -3.66 -2.78 -6.65
CA LYS A 70 -4.89 -2.20 -6.13
C LYS A 70 -5.99 -2.26 -7.20
N ASN A 71 -7.22 -2.60 -6.80
CA ASN A 71 -8.34 -2.64 -7.72
C ASN A 71 -8.60 -1.26 -8.35
N GLY A 72 -8.88 -1.26 -9.65
CA GLY A 72 -9.19 -0.05 -10.42
C GLY A 72 -7.98 0.79 -10.83
N THR A 73 -6.74 0.38 -10.56
CA THR A 73 -5.55 1.15 -11.00
C THR A 73 -5.03 0.75 -12.36
N LEU A 74 -5.41 -0.42 -12.89
CA LEU A 74 -5.04 -0.87 -14.23
C LEU A 74 -6.07 -0.38 -15.24
N THR A 75 -5.60 0.33 -16.25
CA THR A 75 -6.37 0.88 -17.36
C THR A 75 -6.04 0.13 -18.66
N ALA A 76 -6.84 0.34 -19.71
CA ALA A 76 -6.59 -0.31 -21.00
C ALA A 76 -5.20 0.00 -21.60
N ASN A 77 -4.61 1.15 -21.26
CA ASN A 77 -3.29 1.57 -21.74
C ASN A 77 -2.14 0.81 -21.07
N ASP A 78 -2.38 0.17 -19.92
CA ASP A 78 -1.36 -0.58 -19.19
C ASP A 78 -1.14 -1.99 -19.76
N PHE A 79 -1.98 -2.39 -20.71
CA PHE A 79 -1.91 -3.69 -21.37
C PHE A 79 -1.41 -3.55 -22.81
N ALA A 80 -0.66 -4.56 -23.28
CA ALA A 80 -0.26 -4.62 -24.68
C ALA A 80 -1.50 -4.67 -25.61
N PRO A 81 -1.42 -4.12 -26.83
CA PRO A 81 -2.50 -4.25 -27.81
C PRO A 81 -2.89 -5.72 -28.01
N GLY A 82 -4.19 -6.01 -27.91
CA GLY A 82 -4.73 -7.37 -28.04
C GLY A 82 -4.62 -8.25 -26.79
N ALA A 83 -4.01 -7.76 -25.70
CA ALA A 83 -4.03 -8.50 -24.42
C ALA A 83 -5.41 -8.49 -23.75
N LEU A 84 -6.24 -7.48 -24.05
CA LEU A 84 -7.63 -7.42 -23.62
C LEU A 84 -8.51 -8.03 -24.70
N SER A 85 -9.24 -9.09 -24.36
CA SER A 85 -10.30 -9.58 -25.23
C SER A 85 -11.44 -8.57 -25.23
N GLN A 86 -11.87 -8.19 -26.43
CA GLN A 86 -13.08 -7.39 -26.57
C GLN A 86 -14.26 -8.23 -26.06
N GLY A 87 -15.04 -7.68 -25.13
CA GLY A 87 -16.22 -8.38 -24.61
C GLY A 87 -17.18 -8.74 -25.75
N ALA A 88 -17.96 -9.81 -25.56
CA ALA A 88 -18.96 -10.20 -26.55
C ALA A 88 -19.89 -9.02 -26.85
N GLN A 89 -20.21 -8.82 -28.13
CA GLN A 89 -21.22 -7.84 -28.52
C GLN A 89 -22.54 -8.17 -27.81
N GLY A 90 -23.20 -7.15 -27.26
CA GLY A 90 -24.50 -7.32 -26.64
C GLY A 90 -25.54 -7.88 -27.62
N PRO A 91 -26.63 -8.48 -27.13
CA PRO A 91 -27.68 -9.00 -27.99
C PRO A 91 -28.24 -7.89 -28.88
N LYS A 92 -28.67 -8.26 -30.09
CA LYS A 92 -29.42 -7.36 -30.97
C LYS A 92 -30.69 -6.92 -30.24
N GLY A 93 -31.00 -5.62 -30.26
CA GLY A 93 -32.26 -5.12 -29.73
C GLY A 93 -33.48 -5.72 -30.45
N ASP A 94 -34.62 -5.73 -29.75
CA ASP A 94 -35.87 -6.25 -30.28
C ASP A 94 -36.31 -5.51 -31.55
N ALA A 95 -37.11 -6.19 -32.39
CA ALA A 95 -37.72 -5.56 -33.54
C ALA A 95 -38.67 -4.45 -33.10
N GLY A 96 -38.68 -3.33 -33.84
CA GLY A 96 -39.63 -2.25 -33.60
C GLY A 96 -41.07 -2.69 -33.79
N VAL A 97 -42.01 -2.02 -33.10
CA VAL A 97 -43.44 -2.25 -33.29
C VAL A 97 -43.86 -1.99 -34.74
N LYS A 98 -44.75 -2.83 -35.28
CA LYS A 98 -45.32 -2.62 -36.61
C LYS A 98 -46.09 -1.31 -36.63
N GLY A 99 -45.89 -0.49 -37.66
CA GLY A 99 -46.64 0.75 -37.84
C GLY A 99 -48.14 0.51 -37.95
N GLU A 100 -48.93 1.51 -37.55
CA GLU A 100 -50.38 1.49 -37.66
C GLU A 100 -50.82 1.30 -39.12
N LYS A 101 -51.98 0.66 -39.32
CA LYS A 101 -52.57 0.49 -40.64
C LYS A 101 -53.00 1.87 -41.16
N GLY A 102 -52.62 2.20 -42.39
CA GLY A 102 -53.07 3.44 -43.03
C GLY A 102 -54.59 3.51 -43.19
N ASP A 103 -55.12 4.73 -43.19
CA ASP A 103 -56.55 5.00 -43.34
C ASP A 103 -57.13 4.39 -44.63
N GLN A 104 -58.41 4.03 -44.58
CA GLN A 104 -59.12 3.55 -45.77
C GLN A 104 -59.21 4.67 -46.83
N GLY A 105 -58.85 4.36 -48.07
CA GLY A 105 -58.97 5.30 -49.19
C GLY A 105 -60.40 5.77 -49.42
N ALA A 106 -60.54 7.01 -49.90
CA ALA A 106 -61.84 7.58 -50.24
C ALA A 106 -62.57 6.70 -51.26
N LYS A 107 -63.90 6.59 -51.11
CA LYS A 107 -64.77 5.87 -52.05
C LYS A 107 -64.70 6.57 -53.41
N GLY A 108 -64.41 5.80 -54.47
CA GLY A 108 -64.36 6.34 -55.84
C GLY A 108 -65.70 6.93 -56.28
N ASP A 109 -65.61 8.01 -57.05
CA ASP A 109 -66.78 8.66 -57.63
C ASP A 109 -67.56 7.70 -58.54
N LYS A 110 -68.88 7.86 -58.56
CA LYS A 110 -69.77 7.01 -59.35
C LYS A 110 -69.57 7.30 -60.83
N GLY A 111 -69.16 6.29 -61.61
CA GLY A 111 -68.96 6.45 -63.04
C GLY A 111 -70.22 6.94 -63.76
N ASP A 112 -70.05 7.95 -64.61
CA ASP A 112 -71.12 8.47 -65.47
C ASP A 112 -71.60 7.41 -66.45
N ARG A 113 -72.91 7.44 -66.71
CA ARG A 113 -73.64 6.38 -67.43
C ARG A 113 -73.77 6.72 -68.91
N GLY A 114 -73.25 5.83 -69.77
CA GLY A 114 -73.73 5.63 -71.15
C GLY A 114 -72.85 6.23 -72.23
#